data_AF-A0A0D6JBD1-F1
#
_entry.id   AF-A0A0D6JBD1-F1
#
_cell.length_a   1.000
_cell.length_b   1.000
_cell.length_c   1.000
_cell.angle_alpha   90.00
_cell.angle_beta   90.00
_cell.angle_gamma   90.00
#
_symmetry.space_group_name_H-M   'P 1'
#
loop_
_entity.id
_entity.type
_entity.pdbx_description
1 polymer ?
#
loop_
_entity_poly.entity_id
_entity_poly.type
_entity_poly.pdbx_seq_one_letter_code
_entity_poly.pdbx_strand_id
1 'polypeptide(L)'
;MQIWKSTLVLACAATLPIFAAATPAAAKIRCDGAYQIVNGSLIATPYCGDNYLASVAQSYGSHVSARAIRNNPSKKEEVCRLVGHDTRVQDICAPYTNFGDHGRRR
;
A
#
# COMPACT_ATOMS: atom_id res chain seq x y z
N MET A 1 -53.28 -2.47 -37.03
CA MET A 1 -53.87 -3.73 -37.49
C MET A 1 -52.96 -4.31 -38.56
N GLN A 2 -52.52 -5.56 -38.37
CA GLN A 2 -51.89 -6.49 -39.31
C GLN A 2 -50.48 -6.23 -39.90
N ILE A 3 -49.45 -6.92 -39.38
CA ILE A 3 -48.71 -8.11 -39.91
C ILE A 3 -48.16 -7.96 -41.34
N TRP A 4 -46.83 -7.92 -41.47
CA TRP A 4 -46.16 -8.43 -42.67
C TRP A 4 -44.85 -9.17 -42.33
N LYS A 5 -45.00 -10.51 -42.33
CA LYS A 5 -44.08 -11.62 -42.64
C LYS A 5 -42.68 -11.67 -42.00
N SER A 6 -42.59 -12.65 -41.11
CA SER A 6 -41.40 -13.46 -40.82
C SER A 6 -40.79 -14.06 -42.09
N THR A 7 -39.47 -14.02 -42.19
CA THR A 7 -38.73 -15.14 -42.81
C THR A 7 -37.44 -15.34 -42.01
N LEU A 8 -37.34 -16.54 -41.44
CA LEU A 8 -36.23 -17.05 -40.66
C LEU A 8 -34.91 -16.99 -41.44
N VAL A 9 -33.85 -16.49 -40.81
CA VAL A 9 -32.51 -17.04 -40.99
C VAL A 9 -32.04 -17.51 -39.62
N LEU A 10 -32.27 -18.79 -39.38
CA LEU A 10 -31.82 -19.52 -38.20
C LEU A 10 -30.32 -19.81 -38.38
N ALA A 11 -29.47 -18.84 -38.06
CA ALA A 11 -28.05 -19.08 -37.85
C ALA A 11 -27.80 -18.98 -36.34
N CYS A 12 -28.02 -20.10 -35.63
CA CYS A 12 -27.56 -20.28 -34.25
C CYS A 12 -26.03 -20.34 -34.23
N ALA A 13 -25.37 -19.20 -34.46
CA ALA A 13 -23.98 -19.02 -34.07
C ALA A 13 -23.96 -18.97 -32.54
N ALA A 14 -23.64 -20.09 -31.92
CA ALA A 14 -23.42 -20.17 -30.48
C ALA A 14 -22.29 -19.19 -30.11
N THR A 15 -22.66 -17.98 -29.69
CA THR A 15 -21.72 -17.02 -29.13
C THR A 15 -21.32 -17.52 -27.74
N LEU A 16 -20.25 -18.32 -27.70
CA LEU A 16 -19.56 -18.65 -26.45
C LEU A 16 -19.12 -17.34 -25.79
N PRO A 17 -19.62 -17.01 -24.58
CA PRO A 17 -19.11 -15.86 -23.85
C PRO A 17 -17.66 -16.16 -23.48
N ILE A 18 -16.72 -15.48 -24.12
CA ILE A 18 -15.31 -15.51 -23.75
C ILE A 18 -15.22 -14.84 -22.38
N PHE A 19 -15.20 -15.64 -21.31
CA PHE A 19 -14.83 -15.18 -19.99
C PHE A 19 -13.36 -14.76 -20.04
N ALA A 20 -13.12 -13.47 -20.31
CA ALA A 20 -11.81 -12.87 -20.16
C ALA A 20 -11.47 -12.90 -18.67
N ALA A 21 -10.66 -13.88 -18.26
CA ALA A 21 -10.04 -13.89 -16.95
C ALA A 21 -9.09 -12.69 -16.86
N ALA A 22 -9.57 -11.57 -16.33
CA ALA A 22 -8.73 -10.45 -15.97
C ALA A 22 -7.78 -10.92 -14.86
N THR A 23 -6.55 -11.29 -15.22
CA THR A 23 -5.50 -11.54 -14.24
C THR A 23 -5.27 -10.23 -13.48
N PRO A 24 -5.35 -10.20 -12.14
CA PRO A 24 -5.05 -8.98 -11.40
C PRO A 24 -3.62 -8.57 -11.74
N ALA A 25 -3.47 -7.41 -12.38
CA ALA A 25 -2.16 -6.84 -12.60
C ALA A 25 -1.55 -6.60 -11.22
N ALA A 26 -0.48 -7.33 -10.90
CA ALA A 26 0.28 -7.11 -9.68
C ALA A 26 0.94 -5.73 -9.78
N ALA A 27 0.21 -4.70 -9.36
CA ALA A 27 0.71 -3.34 -9.34
C ALA A 27 1.86 -3.28 -8.34
N LYS A 28 3.09 -3.17 -8.85
CA LYS A 28 4.28 -3.05 -8.01
C LYS A 28 4.21 -1.72 -7.27
N ILE A 29 4.08 -1.76 -5.95
CA ILE A 29 4.09 -0.56 -5.11
C ILE A 29 5.44 0.15 -5.30
N ARG A 30 5.39 1.43 -5.66
CA ARG A 30 6.55 2.31 -5.79
C ARG A 30 6.56 3.27 -4.61
N CYS A 31 7.65 3.25 -3.84
CA CYS A 31 7.87 4.17 -2.74
C CYS A 31 8.93 5.20 -3.11
N ASP A 32 8.73 6.43 -2.64
CA ASP A 32 9.73 7.49 -2.57
C ASP A 32 9.77 7.98 -1.11
N GLY A 33 10.83 7.60 -0.40
CA GLY A 33 10.89 7.72 1.06
C GLY A 33 9.67 7.07 1.73
N ALA A 34 8.99 7.84 2.58
CA ALA A 34 7.79 7.42 3.31
C ALA A 34 6.51 7.42 2.46
N TYR A 35 6.56 7.91 1.22
CA TYR A 35 5.40 8.12 0.36
C TYR A 35 5.29 7.06 -0.73
N GLN A 36 4.06 6.68 -1.06
CA GLN A 36 3.75 5.88 -2.22
C GLN A 36 3.42 6.79 -3.41
N ILE A 37 3.94 6.45 -4.59
CA ILE A 37 3.58 7.11 -5.84
C ILE A 37 2.33 6.44 -6.42
N VAL A 38 1.22 7.16 -6.47
CA VAL A 38 -0.06 6.72 -7.05
C VAL A 38 -0.51 7.72 -8.11
N ASN A 39 -0.54 7.32 -9.38
CA ASN A 39 -0.91 8.18 -10.50
C ASN A 39 -0.13 9.52 -10.56
N GLY A 40 1.14 9.50 -10.17
CA GLY A 40 2.00 10.70 -10.10
C GLY A 40 1.89 11.52 -8.81
N SER A 41 0.93 11.20 -7.94
CA SER A 41 0.76 11.85 -6.63
C SER A 41 1.50 11.07 -5.53
N LEU A 42 2.07 11.81 -4.56
CA LEU A 42 2.69 11.24 -3.37
C LEU A 42 1.65 11.11 -2.25
N ILE A 43 1.49 9.88 -1.74
CA ILE A 43 0.55 9.56 -0.67
C ILE A 43 1.33 8.93 0.48
N ALA A 44 1.24 9.48 1.69
CA ALA A 44 1.84 8.87 2.86
C ALA A 44 1.13 7.54 3.16
N THR A 45 1.87 6.43 3.19
CA THR A 45 1.28 5.11 3.49
C THR A 45 2.10 4.39 4.55
N PRO A 46 1.46 3.57 5.41
CA PRO A 46 2.19 2.75 6.38
C PRO A 46 3.21 1.83 5.71
N TYR A 47 2.88 1.31 4.52
CA TYR A 47 3.77 0.42 3.78
C TYR A 47 5.10 1.10 3.43
N CYS A 48 5.06 2.24 2.76
CA CYS A 48 6.28 2.97 2.39
C CYS A 48 6.97 3.59 3.61
N GLY A 49 6.20 4.07 4.59
CA GLY A 49 6.73 4.54 5.87
C GLY A 49 7.57 3.48 6.60
N ASP A 50 7.08 2.24 6.73
CA ASP A 50 7.82 1.17 7.40
C ASP A 50 9.07 0.74 6.60
N ASN A 51 8.99 0.76 5.27
CA ASN A 51 10.15 0.49 4.41
C ASN A 51 11.24 1.54 4.62
N TYR A 52 10.83 2.81 4.66
CA TYR A 52 11.74 3.92 4.86
C TYR A 52 12.33 3.93 6.27
N LEU A 53 11.51 3.67 7.29
CA LEU A 53 11.97 3.54 8.68
C LEU A 53 13.02 2.44 8.82
N ALA A 54 12.82 1.28 8.17
CA ALA A 54 13.83 0.23 8.15
C ALA A 54 15.14 0.69 7.47
N SER A 55 15.04 1.38 6.33
CA SER A 55 16.22 1.90 5.62
C SER A 55 16.98 2.92 6.46
N VAL A 56 16.28 3.82 7.15
CA VAL A 56 16.89 4.79 8.06
C VAL A 56 17.52 4.06 9.24
N ALA A 57 16.81 3.13 9.89
CA ALA A 57 17.36 2.34 11.00
C ALA A 57 18.63 1.56 10.60
N GLN A 58 18.70 1.03 9.38
CA GLN A 58 19.89 0.38 8.84
C GLN A 58 21.07 1.34 8.68
N SER A 59 20.82 2.60 8.31
CA SER A 59 21.88 3.63 8.27
C SER A 59 22.46 3.95 9.65
N TYR A 60 21.73 3.64 10.73
CA TYR A 60 22.17 3.72 12.12
C TYR A 60 22.72 2.39 12.68
N GLY A 61 22.90 1.37 11.82
CA GLY A 61 23.45 0.07 12.20
C GLY A 61 22.43 -0.97 12.68
N SER A 62 21.12 -0.69 12.61
CA SER A 62 20.08 -1.66 12.96
C SER A 62 19.71 -2.56 11.78
N HIS A 63 19.85 -3.88 11.92
CA HIS A 63 19.52 -4.86 10.87
C HIS A 63 18.03 -5.26 10.86
N VAL A 64 17.13 -4.32 11.12
CA VAL A 64 15.68 -4.58 11.10
C VAL A 64 15.13 -4.56 9.67
N SER A 65 14.21 -5.48 9.36
CA SER A 65 13.50 -5.48 8.07
C SER A 65 12.19 -4.71 8.16
N ALA A 66 11.76 -4.12 7.04
CA ALA A 66 10.47 -3.44 6.96
C ALA A 66 9.28 -4.36 7.33
N ARG A 67 9.38 -5.66 6.99
CA ARG A 67 8.37 -6.65 7.36
C ARG A 67 8.32 -6.88 8.87
N ALA A 68 9.48 -6.90 9.53
CA ALA A 68 9.54 -7.03 10.99
C ALA A 68 8.91 -5.81 11.68
N ILE A 69 9.16 -4.60 11.18
CA ILE A 69 8.53 -3.36 11.69
C ILE A 69 7.01 -3.41 11.50
N ARG A 70 6.55 -3.72 10.27
CA ARG A 70 5.12 -3.68 9.93
C ARG A 70 4.29 -4.70 10.70
N ASN A 71 4.84 -5.89 10.90
CA ASN A 71 4.10 -7.00 11.52
C ASN A 71 4.20 -7.00 13.04
N ASN A 72 5.02 -6.14 13.65
CA ASN A 72 5.23 -6.10 15.09
C ASN A 72 5.28 -4.64 15.58
N PRO A 73 4.18 -4.13 16.15
CA PRO A 73 4.11 -2.78 16.70
C PRO A 73 5.18 -2.48 17.76
N SER A 74 5.51 -3.45 18.62
CA SER A 74 6.57 -3.29 19.63
C SER A 74 7.95 -3.15 18.98
N LYS A 75 8.20 -3.86 17.88
CA LYS A 75 9.44 -3.69 17.11
C LYS A 75 9.49 -2.31 16.45
N LYS A 76 8.37 -1.81 15.95
CA LYS A 76 8.29 -0.45 15.40
C LYS A 76 8.59 0.61 16.47
N GLU A 77 8.04 0.45 17.67
CA GLU A 77 8.32 1.34 18.80
C GLU A 77 9.80 1.30 19.21
N GLU A 78 10.40 0.11 19.32
CA GLU A 78 11.83 -0.05 19.62
C GLU A 78 12.72 0.66 18.60
N VAL A 79 12.42 0.52 17.30
CA VAL A 79 13.13 1.21 16.23
C VAL A 79 12.92 2.72 16.32
N CYS A 80 11.70 3.17 16.60
CA CYS A 80 11.42 4.60 16.77
C CYS A 80 12.08 5.20 18.01
N ARG A 81 12.31 4.43 19.08
CA ARG A 81 13.13 4.87 20.21
C ARG A 81 14.60 5.05 19.84
N LEU A 82 15.11 4.23 18.92
CA LEU A 82 16.49 4.33 18.42
C LEU A 82 16.68 5.51 17.46
N VAL A 83 15.82 5.65 16.44
CA VAL A 83 16.04 6.61 15.33
C VAL A 83 14.99 7.71 15.22
N GLY A 84 13.99 7.76 16.09
CA GLY A 84 12.87 8.71 15.98
C GLY A 84 13.22 10.19 16.15
N HIS A 85 14.47 10.50 16.52
CA HIS A 85 15.01 11.87 16.54
C HIS A 85 15.49 12.34 15.16
N ASP A 86 15.60 11.43 14.19
CA ASP A 86 15.93 11.77 12.80
C ASP A 86 14.69 12.39 12.12
N THR A 87 14.87 13.60 11.58
CA THR A 87 13.80 14.38 10.94
C THR A 87 13.14 13.63 9.78
N ARG A 88 13.85 12.71 9.13
CA ARG A 88 13.33 11.87 8.03
C ARG A 88 12.19 10.96 8.47
N VAL A 89 12.20 10.52 9.74
CA VAL A 89 11.23 9.54 10.27
C VAL A 89 10.40 10.11 11.40
N GLN A 90 10.54 11.40 11.72
CA GLN A 90 9.85 12.04 12.82
C GLN A 90 8.33 11.87 12.72
N ASP A 91 7.74 12.07 11.54
CA ASP A 91 6.29 11.88 11.35
C ASP A 91 5.84 10.42 11.51
N ILE A 92 6.70 9.46 11.14
CA ILE A 92 6.44 8.02 11.29
C ILE A 92 6.52 7.62 12.77
N CYS A 93 7.45 8.22 13.51
CA CYS A 93 7.77 7.89 14.89
C CYS A 93 7.09 8.78 15.93
N ALA A 94 6.41 9.85 15.51
CA ALA A 94 5.69 10.75 16.39
C ALA A 94 4.76 10.04 17.41
N PRO A 95 4.04 8.95 17.05
CA PRO A 95 3.21 8.21 18.02
C PRO A 95 4.00 7.47 19.10
N TYR A 96 5.29 7.23 18.90
CA TYR A 96 6.15 6.39 19.76
C TYR A 96 7.20 7.17 20.53
N THR A 97 7.41 8.44 20.18
CA THR A 97 8.34 9.33 20.87
C THR A 97 7.59 10.25 21.83
N ASN A 98 8.14 10.48 23.02
CA ASN A 98 7.58 11.37 24.05
C ASN A 98 7.55 12.87 23.67
N PHE A 99 7.73 13.22 22.39
CA PHE A 99 7.60 14.60 21.90
C PHE A 99 6.14 15.05 21.71
N GLY A 100 5.17 14.26 22.18
CA GLY A 100 3.75 14.59 22.12
C GLY A 100 2.89 13.67 22.96
N ASP A 101 3.03 13.72 24.28
CA ASP A 101 1.99 13.24 25.22
C ASP A 101 0.76 14.16 25.15
N HIS A 102 0.07 14.13 24.01
CA HIS A 102 -1.25 14.74 23.83
C HIS A 102 -2.20 13.74 23.16
N GLY A 103 -2.42 12.59 23.82
CA GLY A 103 -3.77 12.01 23.88
C GLY A 103 -4.27 11.14 22.73
N ARG A 104 -3.48 10.19 22.21
CA ARG A 104 -4.03 9.03 21.48
C ARG A 104 -3.36 7.70 21.85
N ARG A 105 -3.67 7.20 23.04
CA ARG A 105 -3.79 5.75 23.23
C ARG A 105 -5.08 5.32 22.53
N ARG A 106 -4.98 4.67 21.37
CA ARG A 106 -6.05 3.84 20.81
C ARG A 106 -5.50 2.46 20.56
#